data_AF-A0A358FWT7-F1
#
_entry.id   AF-A0A358FWT7-F1
#
_cell.length_a   1.000
_cell.length_b   1.000
_cell.length_c   1.000
_cell.angle_alpha   90.00
_cell.angle_beta   90.00
_cell.angle_gamma   90.00
#
_symmetry.space_group_name_H-M   'P 1'
#
loop_
_entity.id
_entity.type
_entity.pdbx_description
1 polymer ?
#
loop_
_entity_poly.entity_id
_entity_poly.type
_entity_poly.pdbx_seq_one_letter_code
_entity_poly.pdbx_strand_id
1 'polypeptide(L)' 'MREPGRISIYLCGPTVYGPPHLGHGRATLVYDILRRYLEWSGIDVRLVSNITDIDDK' A
#
# COMPACT_ATOMS: atom_id res chain seq x y z
N MET A 1 -1.16 19.23 -3.09
CA MET A 1 -1.85 19.76 -1.89
C MET A 1 -1.51 18.84 -0.74
N ARG A 2 -0.73 19.30 0.26
CA ARG A 2 -0.42 18.52 1.46
C ARG A 2 -1.20 19.15 2.61
N GLU A 3 -2.14 18.40 3.17
CA GLU A 3 -2.95 18.82 4.32
C GLU A 3 -2.17 18.51 5.61
N PRO A 4 -2.00 19.48 6.54
CA PRO A 4 -1.40 19.21 7.84
C PRO A 4 -2.14 18.09 8.59
N GLY A 5 -1.40 17.19 9.23
CA GLY A 5 -1.97 16.04 9.94
C GLY A 5 -2.42 14.88 9.05
N ARG A 6 -2.19 14.96 7.73
CA ARG A 6 -2.55 13.91 6.77
C ARG A 6 -1.36 13.42 5.95
N ILE A 7 -1.25 12.10 5.80
CA ILE A 7 -0.27 11.44 4.93
C ILE A 7 -1.00 10.67 3.83
N SER A 8 -0.48 10.76 2.61
CA SER A 8 -0.91 9.91 1.49
C SER A 8 0.23 8.96 1.10
N ILE A 9 -0.07 7.68 1.02
CA ILE A 9 0.86 6.60 0.65
C ILE A 9 0.36 5.96 -0.64
N TYR A 10 1.21 5.90 -1.65
CA TYR A 10 1.00 5.04 -2.80
C TYR A 10 1.88 3.81 -2.68
N LEU A 11 1.28 2.63 -2.84
CA LEU A 11 1.94 1.34 -2.88
C LEU A 11 1.74 0.74 -4.27
N CYS A 12 2.82 0.35 -4.96
CA CYS A 12 2.68 -0.45 -6.16
C CYS A 12 2.05 -1.80 -5.78
N GLY A 13 0.90 -2.10 -6.38
CA GLY A 13 0.22 -3.37 -6.18
C GLY A 13 0.65 -4.44 -7.19
N PRO A 14 0.00 -5.60 -7.15
CA PRO A 14 0.43 -6.77 -7.92
C PRO A 14 0.02 -6.70 -9.39
N THR A 15 0.81 -7.35 -10.24
CA THR A 15 0.36 -7.83 -11.56
C THR A 15 -0.34 -9.17 -11.38
N VAL A 16 -1.59 -9.30 -11.81
CA VAL A 16 -2.50 -10.39 -11.38
C VAL A 16 -2.54 -11.61 -12.32
N TYR A 17 -1.41 -11.99 -12.92
CA TYR A 17 -1.31 -13.17 -13.81
C TYR A 17 -1.02 -14.50 -13.10
N GLY A 18 -0.96 -14.52 -11.77
CA GLY A 18 -0.72 -15.74 -11.01
C GLY A 18 -1.01 -15.60 -9.51
N PRO A 19 -0.96 -16.71 -8.76
CA PRO A 19 -1.22 -16.71 -7.33
C PRO A 19 -0.12 -15.93 -6.57
N PRO A 20 -0.47 -15.25 -5.46
CA PRO A 20 0.50 -14.50 -4.68
C PRO A 20 1.49 -15.43 -3.96
N HIS A 21 2.78 -15.08 -4.00
CA HIS A 21 3.82 -15.72 -3.19
C HIS A 21 4.15 -14.93 -1.91
N LEU A 22 4.97 -15.49 -1.03
CA LEU A 22 5.33 -14.90 0.28
C LEU A 22 5.85 -13.45 0.18
N GLY A 23 6.60 -13.13 -0.88
CA GLY A 23 7.06 -11.76 -1.15
C GLY A 23 5.93 -10.72 -1.22
N HIS A 24 4.78 -11.04 -1.83
CA HIS A 24 3.63 -10.15 -1.86
C HIS A 24 3.06 -9.92 -0.45
N GLY A 25 2.90 -11.00 0.31
CA GLY A 25 2.42 -10.93 1.70
C GLY A 25 3.32 -10.06 2.58
N ARG A 26 4.65 -10.19 2.45
CA ARG A 26 5.61 -9.35 3.18
C ARG A 26 5.44 -7.88 2.84
N ALA A 27 5.34 -7.53 1.55
CA ALA A 27 5.17 -6.14 1.13
C ALA A 27 3.86 -5.56 1.69
N THR A 28 2.72 -6.24 1.48
CA THR A 28 1.42 -5.78 1.98
C THR A 28 1.42 -5.62 3.50
N LEU A 29 2.02 -6.56 4.25
CA LEU A 29 2.07 -6.51 5.70
C LEU A 29 2.90 -5.33 6.23
N VAL A 30 4.06 -5.05 5.62
CA VAL A 30 4.93 -3.93 6.04
C VAL A 30 4.18 -2.60 5.92
N TYR A 31 3.48 -2.37 4.81
CA TYR A 31 2.73 -1.13 4.62
C TYR A 31 1.45 -1.06 5.45
N ASP A 32 0.80 -2.19 5.75
CA ASP A 32 -0.32 -2.21 6.70
C ASP A 32 0.14 -1.86 8.11
N ILE A 33 1.27 -2.41 8.57
CA ILE A 33 1.86 -2.05 9.87
C ILE A 33 2.21 -0.56 9.91
N LEU A 34 2.83 -0.03 8.86
CA LEU A 34 3.17 1.39 8.76
C LEU A 34 1.91 2.26 8.85
N ARG A 35 0.87 1.95 8.06
CA ARG A 35 -0.41 2.66 8.08
C ARG A 35 -1.01 2.67 9.49
N ARG A 36 -1.09 1.50 10.13
CA ARG A 36 -1.64 1.36 11.50
C ARG A 36 -0.84 2.14 12.53
N TYR A 37 0.49 2.14 12.43
CA TYR A 37 1.34 2.89 13.35
C TYR A 37 1.12 4.41 13.21
N LEU A 38 1.01 4.91 11.98
CA LEU A 38 0.76 6.32 11.71
C LEU A 38 -0.65 6.74 12.18
N GLU A 39 -1.67 5.92 11.91
CA GLU A 39 -3.03 6.13 12.41
C GLU A 39 -3.07 6.14 13.94
N TRP A 40 -2.39 5.18 14.59
CA TRP A 40 -2.24 5.14 16.04
C TRP A 40 -1.55 6.39 16.60
N SER A 41 -0.62 6.98 15.84
CA SER A 41 0.09 8.22 16.21
C SER A 41 -0.73 9.50 15.97
N GLY A 42 -1.99 9.37 15.55
CA GLY A 42 -2.91 10.50 15.34
C GLY A 42 -2.82 11.15 13.96
N ILE A 43 -2.23 10.47 12.97
CA ILE A 43 -2.15 10.95 11.58
C ILE A 43 -3.29 10.33 10.75
N ASP A 44 -4.01 11.14 9.98
CA ASP A 44 -4.94 10.61 8.97
C ASP A 44 -4.13 10.04 7.79
N VAL A 45 -4.33 8.77 7.47
CA VAL A 45 -3.57 8.08 6.42
C VAL A 45 -4.48 7.65 5.28
N ARG A 46 -4.17 8.14 4.08
CA ARG A 46 -4.74 7.64 2.83
C ARG A 46 -3.73 6.72 2.14
N LEU A 47 -3.91 5.42 2.27
CA LEU A 47 -3.14 4.43 1.51
C LEU A 47 -3.91 4.00 0.26
N VAL A 48 -3.27 4.10 -0.90
CA VAL A 48 -3.80 3.62 -2.20
C VAL A 48 -2.82 2.63 -2.80
N SER A 49 -3.34 1.50 -3.28
CA SER A 49 -2.59 0.53 -4.07
C SER A 49 -3.29 0.32 -5.40
N ASN A 50 -2.54 0.29 -6.49
CA ASN A 50 -3.08 -0.09 -7.79
C ASN A 50 -3.20 -1.61 -7.91
N ILE A 51 -3.79 -2.06 -9.01
CA ILE A 51 -3.68 -3.42 -9.54
C ILE A 51 -3.19 -3.25 -10.98
N THR A 52 -2.17 -4.02 -11.37
CA THR A 52 -1.70 -4.04 -12.74
C THR A 52 -2.44 -5.18 -13.45
N ASP A 53 -3.46 -4.83 -14.21
CA ASP A 53 -4.29 -5.76 -14.99
C ASP A 53 -3.81 -5.93 -16.45
N ILE A 54 -2.98 -4.99 -16.93
CA ILE A 54 -2.33 -5.01 -18.23
C ILE A 54 -0.81 -4.87 -18.04
N ASP A 55 -0.06 -5.85 -18.52
CA ASP A 55 1.41 -5.89 -18.52
C ASP A 55 1.87 -6.76 -19.70
N ASP A 56 2.97 -6.41 -20.36
CA ASP A 56 3.44 -7.05 -21.61
C ASP A 56 4.01 -8.47 -21.43
N LYS A 57 3.77 -9.08 -20.27
CA LYS A 57 4.39 -10.33 -19.82
C LYS A 57 3.56 -11.56 -20.15
#